data_AF-A0A498T2E6-F1
#
_entry.id   AF-A0A498T2E6-F1
#
_cell.length_a   1.000
_cell.length_b   1.000
_cell.length_c   1.000
_cell.angle_alpha   90.00
_cell.angle_beta   90.00
_cell.angle_gamma   90.00
#
_symmetry.space_group_name_H-M   'P 1'
#
loop_
_entity.id
_entity.type
_entity.pdbx_description
1 polymer ?
#
loop_
_entity_poly.entity_id
_entity_poly.type
_entity_poly.pdbx_seq_one_letter_code
_entity_poly.pdbx_strand_id
1 'polypeptide(L)'
;MFHISTMLPYTAGDTQQLQRKRHIGNDIVAIVFQEENTPFSADMIASNFLHAFIVVQPIDPCTEKVRYRVSVTARDDVPFFGPTLPAPSIFRKGQEFRNFLLTKLINAENAAYKSTKFAKLAERTRSSLLEALYGNLKERAQFYGLPLLETTDN
;
A
#
# COMPACT_ATOMS: atom_id res chain seq x y z
N MET A 1 2.43 10.19 2.17
CA MET A 1 1.70 10.81 3.29
C MET A 1 1.54 9.75 4.38
N PHE A 2 1.53 10.12 5.67
CA PHE A 2 1.30 9.16 6.76
C PHE A 2 0.06 9.55 7.56
N HIS A 3 -0.82 8.58 7.83
CA HIS A 3 -1.95 8.75 8.76
C HIS A 3 -1.53 8.33 10.17
N ILE A 4 -1.09 9.28 10.98
CA ILE A 4 -0.58 9.02 12.32
C ILE A 4 -1.74 9.02 13.32
N SER A 5 -2.07 7.86 13.88
CA SER A 5 -3.25 7.67 14.76
C SER A 5 -3.32 8.66 15.93
N THR A 6 -2.18 9.00 16.54
CA THR A 6 -2.07 9.94 17.66
C THR A 6 -2.17 11.41 17.24
N MET A 7 -1.95 11.72 15.97
CA MET A 7 -2.12 13.08 15.42
C MET A 7 -3.49 13.29 14.77
N LEU A 8 -4.27 12.22 14.58
CA LEU A 8 -5.65 12.32 14.12
C LEU A 8 -6.59 12.67 15.29
N PRO A 9 -7.67 13.45 15.03
CA PRO A 9 -8.62 13.86 16.05
C PRO A 9 -9.12 12.69 16.89
N TYR A 10 -9.25 12.92 18.20
CA TYR A 10 -9.86 11.97 19.13
C TYR A 10 -11.31 12.36 19.36
N THR A 11 -12.23 11.41 19.22
CA THR A 11 -13.66 11.63 19.47
C THR A 11 -14.04 10.93 20.77
N ALA A 12 -14.32 11.70 21.84
CA ALA A 12 -14.78 11.14 23.10
C ALA A 12 -16.15 10.44 22.90
N GLY A 13 -16.32 9.26 23.50
CA GLY A 13 -17.54 8.45 23.37
C GLY A 13 -17.59 7.54 22.13
N ASP A 14 -16.69 7.70 21.16
CA ASP A 14 -16.55 6.79 20.02
C ASP A 14 -15.51 5.70 20.33
N THR A 15 -15.97 4.54 20.81
CA THR A 15 -15.09 3.42 21.15
C THR A 15 -14.33 2.85 19.96
N GLN A 16 -14.84 3.03 18.73
CA GLN A 16 -14.17 2.55 17.51
C GLN A 16 -13.27 3.60 16.86
N GLN A 17 -13.33 4.86 17.31
CA GLN A 17 -12.61 5.99 16.72
C GLN A 17 -12.77 6.02 15.18
N LEU A 18 -14.01 6.04 14.70
CA LEU A 18 -14.37 5.97 13.29
C LEU A 18 -13.66 7.03 12.44
N GLN A 19 -13.38 8.21 12.98
CA GLN A 19 -12.59 9.24 12.28
C GLN A 19 -11.17 8.75 11.96
N ARG A 20 -10.50 8.11 12.93
CA ARG A 20 -9.16 7.54 12.72
C ARG A 20 -9.23 6.34 11.78
N LYS A 21 -10.21 5.46 12.00
CA LYS A 21 -10.44 4.25 11.20
C LYS A 21 -10.79 4.57 9.74
N ARG A 22 -11.47 5.70 9.47
CA ARG A 22 -11.76 6.16 8.10
C ARG A 22 -10.49 6.47 7.30
N HIS A 23 -9.44 6.96 7.95
CA HIS A 23 -8.16 7.21 7.29
C HIS A 23 -7.33 5.94 7.25
N ILE A 24 -6.94 5.41 8.42
CA ILE A 24 -6.01 4.29 8.53
C ILE A 24 -6.61 2.99 7.98
N GLY A 25 -7.90 2.76 8.22
CA GLY A 25 -8.59 1.55 7.76
C GLY A 25 -8.81 1.50 6.25
N ASN A 26 -8.60 2.60 5.53
CA ASN A 26 -8.65 2.65 4.06
C ASN A 26 -7.25 2.65 3.42
N ASP A 27 -6.19 2.63 4.23
CA ASP A 27 -4.83 2.41 3.72
C ASP A 27 -4.64 0.94 3.33
N ILE A 28 -3.66 0.70 2.44
CA ILE A 28 -3.29 -0.65 2.01
C ILE A 28 -2.23 -1.25 2.95
N VAL A 29 -1.29 -0.42 3.40
CA VAL A 29 -0.16 -0.80 4.24
C VAL A 29 -0.11 0.09 5.47
N ALA A 30 0.13 -0.49 6.64
CA ALA A 30 0.28 0.28 7.88
C ALA A 30 1.58 -0.06 8.63
N ILE A 31 2.08 0.89 9.40
CA ILE A 31 3.16 0.68 10.37
C ILE A 31 2.51 0.49 11.74
N VAL A 32 2.91 -0.57 12.45
CA VAL A 32 2.53 -0.78 13.85
C VAL A 32 3.76 -0.51 14.70
N PHE A 33 3.76 0.62 15.41
CA PHE A 33 4.80 0.91 16.38
C PHE A 33 4.42 0.30 17.73
N GLN A 34 5.19 -0.67 18.20
CA GLN A 34 4.92 -1.38 19.44
C GLN A 34 5.97 -1.05 20.49
N GLU A 35 5.56 -0.50 21.63
CA GLU A 35 6.49 -0.26 22.74
C GLU A 35 6.86 -1.59 23.45
N GLU A 36 5.89 -2.49 23.57
CA GLU A 36 6.06 -3.84 24.14
C GLU A 36 5.91 -4.92 23.07
N ASN A 37 6.47 -6.11 23.30
CA ASN A 37 6.38 -7.24 22.35
C ASN A 37 5.02 -7.94 22.41
N THR A 38 3.96 -7.22 22.06
CA THR A 38 2.59 -7.75 22.02
C THR A 38 2.39 -8.49 20.68
N PRO A 39 1.89 -9.73 20.69
CA PRO A 39 1.56 -10.43 19.46
C PRO A 39 0.63 -9.59 18.59
N PHE A 40 0.95 -9.47 17.29
CA PHE A 40 0.13 -8.76 16.32
C PHE A 40 -0.04 -9.62 15.06
N SER A 41 -1.27 -9.72 14.58
CA SER A 41 -1.64 -10.41 13.35
C SER A 41 -2.47 -9.47 12.47
N ALA A 42 -2.32 -9.59 11.15
CA ALA A 42 -3.13 -8.86 10.17
C ALA A 42 -4.64 -9.03 10.38
N ASP A 43 -5.08 -10.16 10.96
CA ASP A 43 -6.50 -10.45 11.22
C ASP A 43 -7.10 -9.68 12.39
N MET A 44 -6.26 -9.09 13.26
CA MET A 44 -6.73 -8.32 14.41
C MET A 44 -7.45 -7.02 14.00
N ILE A 45 -7.17 -6.50 12.79
CA ILE A 45 -7.79 -5.28 12.28
C ILE A 45 -8.76 -5.64 11.17
N ALA A 46 -10.06 -5.51 11.48
CA ALA A 46 -11.13 -5.65 10.50
C ALA A 46 -11.12 -4.47 9.50
N SER A 47 -10.42 -4.66 8.38
CA SER A 47 -10.37 -3.73 7.25
C SER A 47 -10.49 -4.47 5.91
N ASN A 48 -11.12 -3.80 4.95
CA ASN A 48 -11.21 -4.25 3.57
C ASN A 48 -9.99 -3.87 2.71
N PHE A 49 -9.15 -2.95 3.20
CA PHE A 49 -8.06 -2.34 2.44
C PHE A 49 -6.69 -2.69 3.02
N LEU A 50 -6.55 -2.80 4.34
CA LEU A 50 -5.27 -3.15 4.97
C LEU A 50 -4.91 -4.61 4.65
N HIS A 51 -3.79 -4.80 3.97
CA HIS A 51 -3.29 -6.10 3.53
C HIS A 51 -1.88 -6.42 4.04
N ALA A 52 -1.08 -5.41 4.41
CA ALA A 52 0.27 -5.61 4.93
C ALA A 52 0.58 -4.66 6.09
N PHE A 53 1.37 -5.15 7.03
CA PHE A 53 1.79 -4.42 8.21
C PHE A 53 3.28 -4.60 8.44
N ILE A 54 3.96 -3.48 8.71
CA ILE A 54 5.35 -3.49 9.18
C ILE A 54 5.34 -3.13 10.66
N VAL A 55 5.72 -4.09 11.48
CA VAL A 55 5.78 -3.93 12.93
C VAL A 55 7.18 -3.46 13.31
N VAL A 56 7.25 -2.35 14.05
CA VAL A 56 8.49 -1.72 14.48
C VAL A 56 8.48 -1.61 16.00
N GLN A 57 9.44 -2.28 16.63
CA GLN A 57 9.60 -2.28 18.08
C GLN A 57 10.94 -1.63 18.46
N PRO A 58 10.97 -0.58 19.30
CA PRO A 58 12.21 -0.01 19.78
C PRO A 58 12.92 -0.95 20.76
N ILE A 59 14.24 -0.97 20.69
CA ILE A 59 15.15 -1.60 21.64
C ILE A 59 15.99 -0.48 22.22
N ASP A 60 16.12 -0.44 23.55
CA ASP A 60 16.78 0.63 24.29
C ASP A 60 16.16 2.02 23.98
N PRO A 61 14.82 2.19 24.12
CA PRO A 61 14.14 3.45 23.81
C PRO A 61 14.70 4.60 24.65
N CYS A 62 14.59 5.83 24.12
CA CYS A 62 15.07 7.05 24.78
C CYS A 62 16.59 7.10 25.03
N THR A 63 17.39 6.27 24.36
CA THR A 63 18.85 6.31 24.39
C THR A 63 19.47 6.70 23.04
N GLU A 64 20.73 7.14 23.02
CA GLU A 64 21.47 7.37 21.78
C GLU A 64 21.72 6.09 20.98
N LYS A 65 21.68 4.93 21.65
CA LYS A 65 21.92 3.60 21.06
C LYS A 65 20.62 2.91 20.64
N VAL A 66 19.52 3.64 20.51
CA VAL A 66 18.21 3.09 20.12
C VAL A 66 18.30 2.30 18.82
N ARG A 67 17.72 1.11 18.85
CA ARG A 67 17.61 0.19 17.71
C ARG A 67 16.14 -0.16 17.49
N TYR A 68 15.82 -0.70 16.33
CA TYR A 68 14.47 -1.08 15.97
C TYR A 68 14.46 -2.53 15.49
N ARG A 69 13.71 -3.38 16.19
CA ARG A 69 13.34 -4.71 15.70
C ARG A 69 12.20 -4.54 14.72
N VAL A 70 12.32 -5.16 13.56
CA VAL A 70 11.32 -5.09 12.50
C VAL A 70 10.81 -6.50 12.22
N SER A 71 9.50 -6.63 12.14
CA SER A 71 8.80 -7.81 11.62
C SER A 71 7.72 -7.39 10.63
N VAL A 72 7.28 -8.33 9.82
CA VAL A 72 6.29 -8.09 8.77
C VAL A 72 5.20 -9.13 8.90
N THR A 73 3.95 -8.71 8.84
CA THR A 73 2.79 -9.58 8.71
C THR A 73 1.92 -9.05 7.58
N ALA A 74 1.33 -9.96 6.80
CA ALA A 74 0.46 -9.63 5.69
C ALA A 74 -0.60 -10.71 5.57
N ARG A 75 -1.64 -10.46 4.78
CA ARG A 75 -2.62 -11.49 4.42
C ARG A 75 -1.98 -12.56 3.54
N ASP A 76 -2.54 -13.76 3.57
CA ASP A 76 -2.03 -14.94 2.85
C ASP A 76 -1.96 -14.75 1.32
N ASP A 77 -2.82 -13.90 0.76
CA ASP A 77 -2.88 -13.63 -0.67
C ASP A 77 -1.96 -12.49 -1.13
N VAL A 78 -1.13 -11.95 -0.23
CA VAL A 78 -0.08 -10.98 -0.55
C VAL A 78 1.24 -11.72 -0.82
N PRO A 79 1.81 -11.64 -2.04
CA PRO A 79 3.08 -12.29 -2.34
C PRO A 79 4.22 -11.63 -1.55
N PHE A 80 5.35 -12.33 -1.48
CA PHE A 80 6.57 -11.78 -0.89
C PHE A 80 6.96 -10.42 -1.53
N PHE A 81 7.42 -9.49 -0.70
CA PHE A 81 7.93 -8.19 -1.11
C PHE A 81 9.27 -7.88 -0.45
N GLY A 82 10.22 -7.36 -1.24
CA GLY A 82 11.53 -6.93 -0.74
C GLY A 82 11.50 -5.53 -0.12
N PRO A 83 12.63 -5.03 0.41
CA PRO A 83 13.88 -5.76 0.67
C PRO A 83 13.72 -6.84 1.76
N THR A 84 14.53 -7.90 1.72
CA THR A 84 14.54 -8.96 2.76
C THR A 84 14.95 -8.38 4.11
N LEU A 85 14.38 -8.90 5.19
CA LEU A 85 14.85 -8.53 6.53
C LEU A 85 16.28 -9.05 6.74
N PRO A 86 17.16 -8.27 7.39
CA PRO A 86 18.46 -8.78 7.82
C PRO A 86 18.30 -9.84 8.91
N ALA A 87 19.34 -10.63 9.13
CA ALA A 87 19.45 -11.59 10.22
C ALA A 87 20.61 -11.15 11.15
N PRO A 88 20.35 -10.57 12.34
CA PRO A 88 19.03 -10.35 12.97
C PRO A 88 18.25 -9.18 12.35
N SER A 89 16.92 -9.17 12.49
CA SER A 89 16.02 -8.14 11.92
C SER A 89 16.02 -6.83 12.71
N ILE A 90 17.21 -6.33 13.04
CA ILE A 90 17.44 -5.18 13.89
C ILE A 90 18.15 -4.09 13.10
N PHE A 91 17.61 -2.88 13.18
CA PHE A 91 18.15 -1.69 12.52
C PHE A 91 18.58 -0.64 13.53
N ARG A 92 19.61 0.15 13.21
CA ARG A 92 19.95 1.35 13.96
C ARG A 92 19.14 2.53 13.44
N LYS A 93 18.85 3.51 14.30
CA LYS A 93 18.29 4.79 13.86
C LYS A 93 19.24 5.46 12.86
N GLY A 94 18.77 5.78 11.66
CA GLY A 94 19.59 6.40 10.63
C GLY A 94 18.94 6.35 9.24
N GLN A 95 19.65 6.89 8.25
CA GLN A 95 19.17 6.98 6.88
C GLN A 95 18.94 5.61 6.23
N GLU A 96 19.79 4.63 6.54
CA GLU A 96 19.65 3.27 6.01
C GLU A 96 18.33 2.62 6.44
N PHE A 97 17.99 2.71 7.73
CA PHE A 97 16.72 2.19 8.24
C PHE A 97 15.53 2.92 7.62
N ARG A 98 15.61 4.25 7.49
CA ARG A 98 14.58 5.05 6.82
C ARG A 98 14.36 4.58 5.38
N ASN A 99 15.43 4.43 4.61
CA ASN A 99 15.36 3.99 3.22
C ASN A 99 14.78 2.57 3.13
N PHE A 100 15.28 1.64 3.96
CA PHE A 100 14.73 0.29 4.06
C PHE A 100 13.22 0.30 4.32
N LEU A 101 12.78 1.04 5.35
CA LEU A 101 11.37 1.08 5.75
C LEU A 101 10.49 1.65 4.65
N LEU A 102 10.88 2.77 4.03
CA LEU A 102 10.12 3.40 2.95
C LEU A 102 10.04 2.50 1.71
N THR A 103 11.16 1.90 1.29
CA THR A 103 11.16 0.96 0.16
C THR A 103 10.30 -0.27 0.48
N LYS A 104 10.37 -0.79 1.71
CA LYS A 104 9.57 -1.94 2.15
C LYS A 104 8.08 -1.64 2.14
N LEU A 105 7.66 -0.43 2.54
CA LEU A 105 6.25 0.01 2.50
C LEU A 105 5.72 0.08 1.06
N ILE A 106 6.48 0.71 0.15
CA ILE A 106 6.09 0.84 -1.26
C ILE A 106 5.99 -0.55 -1.91
N ASN A 107 6.95 -1.43 -1.64
CA ASN A 107 6.93 -2.78 -2.17
C ASN A 107 5.80 -3.63 -1.57
N ALA A 108 5.45 -3.41 -0.30
CA ALA A 108 4.30 -4.04 0.33
C ALA A 108 3.00 -3.64 -0.37
N GLU A 109 2.84 -2.37 -0.71
CA GLU A 109 1.67 -1.86 -1.44
C GLU A 109 1.59 -2.44 -2.85
N ASN A 110 2.70 -2.45 -3.58
CA ASN A 110 2.79 -3.08 -4.90
C ASN A 110 2.49 -4.58 -4.88
N ALA A 111 2.91 -5.28 -3.83
CA ALA A 111 2.56 -6.69 -3.63
C ALA A 111 1.09 -6.86 -3.27
N ALA A 112 0.54 -6.00 -2.41
CA ALA A 112 -0.86 -6.03 -2.04
C ALA A 112 -1.77 -5.83 -3.27
N TYR A 113 -1.41 -5.00 -4.25
CA TYR A 113 -2.19 -4.89 -5.50
C TYR A 113 -2.31 -6.19 -6.30
N LYS A 114 -1.43 -7.16 -6.06
CA LYS A 114 -1.49 -8.50 -6.66
C LYS A 114 -2.40 -9.46 -5.89
N SER A 115 -2.94 -9.02 -4.75
CA SER A 115 -3.93 -9.78 -3.99
C SER A 115 -5.19 -10.00 -4.81
N THR A 116 -5.93 -11.07 -4.50
CA THR A 116 -7.09 -11.49 -5.29
C THR A 116 -8.14 -10.39 -5.41
N LYS A 117 -8.35 -9.64 -4.33
CA LYS A 117 -9.34 -8.57 -4.25
C LYS A 117 -8.96 -7.37 -5.10
N PHE A 118 -7.71 -6.93 -5.02
CA PHE A 118 -7.24 -5.76 -5.76
C PHE A 118 -7.00 -6.08 -7.22
N ALA A 119 -6.48 -7.26 -7.55
CA ALA A 119 -6.24 -7.70 -8.92
C ALA A 119 -7.55 -7.71 -9.74
N LYS A 120 -8.64 -8.26 -9.21
CA LYS A 120 -9.96 -8.28 -9.87
C LYS A 120 -10.49 -6.86 -10.14
N LEU A 121 -10.34 -5.97 -9.17
CA LEU A 121 -10.77 -4.58 -9.32
C LEU A 121 -9.93 -3.85 -10.38
N ALA A 122 -8.61 -4.05 -10.36
CA ALA A 122 -7.69 -3.46 -11.33
C ALA A 122 -7.95 -3.97 -12.75
N GLU A 123 -8.21 -5.26 -12.92
CA GLU A 123 -8.52 -5.86 -14.23
C GLU A 123 -9.79 -5.29 -14.85
N ARG A 124 -10.85 -5.12 -14.05
CA ARG A 124 -12.10 -4.51 -14.49
C ARG A 124 -11.87 -3.07 -14.95
N THR A 125 -11.16 -2.27 -14.17
CA THR A 125 -10.85 -0.87 -14.51
C THR A 125 -9.98 -0.81 -15.77
N ARG A 126 -8.94 -1.65 -15.87
CA ARG A 126 -8.06 -1.73 -17.04
C ARG A 126 -8.84 -2.06 -18.31
N SER A 127 -9.76 -3.01 -18.25
CA SER A 127 -10.58 -3.41 -19.40
C SER A 127 -11.46 -2.26 -19.88
N SER A 128 -12.15 -1.58 -18.96
CA SER A 128 -12.99 -0.42 -19.29
C SER A 128 -12.18 0.75 -19.88
N LEU A 129 -11.00 1.04 -19.33
CA LEU A 129 -10.13 2.09 -19.88
C LEU A 129 -9.59 1.73 -21.27
N LEU A 130 -9.26 0.46 -21.50
CA LEU A 130 -8.78 -0.01 -22.81
C LEU A 130 -9.89 0.02 -23.86
N GLU A 131 -11.11 -0.35 -23.51
CA GLU A 131 -12.27 -0.25 -24.40
C GLU A 131 -12.54 1.21 -24.79
N ALA A 132 -12.49 2.14 -23.82
CA ALA A 132 -12.65 3.55 -24.08
C ALA A 132 -11.53 4.12 -24.98
N LEU A 133 -10.28 3.72 -24.72
CA LEU A 133 -9.13 4.11 -25.54
C LEU A 133 -9.27 3.58 -26.97
N TYR A 134 -9.62 2.30 -27.11
CA TYR A 134 -9.83 1.67 -28.41
C TYR A 134 -10.95 2.37 -29.19
N GLY A 135 -12.09 2.65 -28.55
CA GLY A 135 -13.19 3.39 -29.17
C GLY A 135 -12.75 4.74 -29.69
N ASN A 136 -12.04 5.53 -28.88
CA ASN A 136 -11.57 6.85 -29.27
C ASN A 136 -10.55 6.81 -30.42
N LEU A 137 -9.61 5.87 -30.40
CA LEU A 137 -8.61 5.70 -31.46
C LEU A 137 -9.26 5.22 -32.76
N LYS A 138 -10.23 4.31 -32.69
CA LYS A 138 -10.98 3.82 -33.85
C LYS A 138 -11.76 4.94 -34.53
N GLU A 139 -12.49 5.73 -33.75
CA GLU A 139 -13.25 6.88 -34.25
C GLU A 139 -12.35 7.89 -34.96
N ARG A 140 -11.22 8.25 -34.34
CA ARG A 140 -10.23 9.16 -34.95
C ARG A 140 -9.62 8.59 -36.23
N ALA A 141 -9.23 7.32 -36.22
CA ALA A 141 -8.65 6.68 -37.40
C ALA A 141 -9.64 6.65 -38.57
N GLN A 142 -10.93 6.41 -38.31
CA GLN A 142 -11.97 6.49 -39.32
C GLN A 142 -12.17 7.92 -39.82
N PHE A 143 -12.23 8.90 -38.92
CA PHE A 143 -12.42 10.31 -39.26
C PHE A 143 -11.29 10.88 -40.13
N TYR A 144 -10.02 10.57 -39.80
CA TYR A 144 -8.85 11.08 -40.54
C TYR A 144 -8.41 10.20 -41.71
N GLY A 145 -8.71 8.90 -41.69
CA GLY A 145 -8.21 7.93 -42.68
C GLY A 145 -9.13 7.71 -43.89
N LEU A 146 -10.45 7.87 -43.73
CA LEU A 146 -11.41 7.68 -44.84
C LEU A 146 -11.33 8.77 -45.93
N PRO A 147 -11.18 10.08 -45.62
CA PRO A 147 -11.14 11.12 -46.65
C PRO A 147 -9.86 11.12 -47.52
N LEU A 148 -8.81 10.41 -47.08
CA LEU A 148 -7.52 10.33 -47.78
C LEU A 148 -7.48 9.22 -48.84
N LEU A 149 -8.36 8.21 -48.71
CA LEU A 149 -8.48 7.13 -49.69
C LEU A 149 -9.42 7.51 -50.84
N GLU A 150 -10.43 8.35 -50.59
CA GLU A 150 -11.36 8.84 -51.63
C GLU A 150 -10.73 9.88 -52.58
N THR A 151 -9.61 10.50 -52.21
CA THR A 151 -8.93 11.51 -53.05
C THR A 151 -7.87 10.94 -53.97
N THR A 152 -7.49 9.66 -53.82
CA THR A 152 -6.50 8.99 -54.69
C THR A 152 -7.12 8.23 -55.88
N ASP A 153 -8.45 8.17 -55.96
CA ASP A 153 -9.20 7.44 -57.00
C ASP A 153 -9.71 8.34 -58.17
N ASN A 154 -9.19 9.56 -58.32
CA ASN A 154 -9.41 10.44 -59.48
C ASN A 154 -8.11 10.70 -60.24
#